data_AF-A0AAV0GL40-F1
#
_entry.id   AF-A0AAV0GL40-F1
#
_cell.length_a   1.000
_cell.length_b   1.000
_cell.length_c   1.000
_cell.angle_alpha   90.00
_cell.angle_beta   90.00
_cell.angle_gamma   90.00
#
_symmetry.space_group_name_H-M   'P 1'
#
loop_
_entity.id
_entity.type
_entity.pdbx_description
1 polymer ?
#
loop_
_entity_poly.entity_id
_entity_poly.type
_entity_poly.pdbx_seq_one_letter_code
_entity_poly.pdbx_strand_id
1 'polypeptide(L)'
;MKDLDALESQIPHTLCKLKMIFPPSFFSVMLHLVIHLVAEAKIGGPVRYRWMYSIERYLRTLKSYVRNKALPEGSISRGYLADECLTFCSRYMDNMTTKFNRPSRNDDDDEVSSTSKLEIFRSTGRSLGKPTPRHLNVEEFEQVHLYALHNSDELLEFVKEHKEMLSIVNSTPKSVEIRHKAQFADWVCSRVCDL
;
A
#
# COMPACT_ATOMS: atom_id res chain seq x y z
N MET A 1 -16.82 34.17 -6.63
CA MET A 1 -16.19 35.00 -7.69
C MET A 1 -15.32 36.09 -7.09
N LYS A 2 -15.85 36.95 -6.22
CA LYS A 2 -15.07 38.00 -5.52
C LYS A 2 -13.80 37.48 -4.85
N ASP A 3 -13.85 36.32 -4.21
CA ASP A 3 -12.68 35.71 -3.56
C ASP A 3 -11.61 35.27 -4.59
N LEU A 4 -12.03 34.81 -5.76
CA LEU A 4 -11.11 34.46 -6.86
C LEU A 4 -10.49 35.71 -7.47
N ASP A 5 -11.26 36.79 -7.63
CA ASP A 5 -10.73 38.09 -8.10
C ASP A 5 -9.67 38.64 -7.12
N ALA A 6 -9.92 38.52 -5.82
CA ALA A 6 -8.95 38.88 -4.80
C ALA A 6 -7.69 38.00 -4.88
N LEU A 7 -7.85 36.67 -5.04
CA LEU A 7 -6.74 35.73 -5.19
C LEU A 7 -5.88 36.05 -6.42
N GLU A 8 -6.50 36.35 -7.56
CA GLU A 8 -5.81 36.68 -8.81
C GLU A 8 -4.91 37.90 -8.66
N SER A 9 -5.37 38.92 -7.92
CA SER A 9 -4.57 40.10 -7.60
C SER A 9 -3.43 39.80 -6.60
N GLN A 10 -3.67 38.94 -5.61
CA GLN A 10 -2.72 38.69 -4.52
C GLN A 10 -1.59 37.73 -4.89
N ILE A 11 -1.85 36.69 -5.70
CA ILE A 11 -0.87 35.64 -6.01
C ILE A 11 0.43 36.20 -6.61
N PRO A 12 0.41 37.14 -7.58
CA PRO A 12 1.65 37.73 -8.11
C PRO A 12 2.47 38.45 -7.04
N HIS A 13 1.80 39.18 -6.14
CA HIS A 13 2.45 39.89 -5.03
C HIS A 13 3.11 38.90 -4.05
N THR A 14 2.40 37.82 -3.71
CA THR A 14 2.93 36.76 -2.85
C THR A 14 4.12 36.06 -3.50
N LEU A 15 4.05 35.72 -4.79
CA LEU A 15 5.17 35.12 -5.52
C LEU A 15 6.38 36.06 -5.58
N CYS A 16 6.17 37.37 -5.75
CA CYS A 16 7.25 38.35 -5.72
C CYS A 16 7.93 38.40 -4.34
N LYS A 17 7.15 38.43 -3.26
CA LYS A 17 7.68 38.38 -1.89
C LYS A 17 8.44 37.09 -1.62
N LEU A 18 7.93 35.94 -2.08
CA LEU A 18 8.62 34.66 -1.96
C LEU A 18 9.96 34.68 -2.71
N LYS A 19 10.01 35.27 -3.92
CA LYS A 19 11.26 35.40 -4.70
C LYS A 19 12.34 36.23 -4.01
N MET A 20 11.96 37.14 -3.12
CA MET A 20 12.92 37.91 -2.33
C MET A 20 13.50 37.11 -1.16
N ILE A 21 12.80 36.07 -0.69
CA ILE A 21 13.17 35.28 0.50
C ILE A 21 13.92 34.01 0.10
N PHE A 22 13.44 33.31 -0.93
CA PHE A 22 13.97 32.02 -1.35
C PHE A 22 14.99 32.16 -2.50
N PRO A 23 16.00 31.26 -2.57
CA PRO A 23 16.96 31.27 -3.66
C PRO A 23 16.29 31.03 -5.02
N PRO A 24 16.84 31.54 -6.13
CA PRO A 24 16.27 31.36 -7.47
C PRO A 24 16.03 29.88 -7.85
N SER A 25 16.85 28.95 -7.34
CA SER A 25 16.70 27.51 -7.56
C SER A 25 15.39 26.92 -7.03
N PHE A 26 14.74 27.58 -6.06
CA PHE A 26 13.44 27.18 -5.54
C PHE A 26 12.32 27.42 -6.57
N PHE A 27 12.45 28.44 -7.43
CA PHE A 27 11.39 28.87 -8.34
C PHE A 27 11.43 28.12 -9.67
N SER A 28 10.92 26.89 -9.68
CA SER A 28 10.67 26.14 -10.92
C SER A 28 9.50 26.73 -11.72
N VAL A 29 9.34 26.28 -12.97
CA VAL A 29 8.19 26.60 -13.83
C VAL A 29 6.87 26.30 -13.12
N MET A 30 6.80 25.24 -12.31
CA MET A 30 5.60 24.83 -11.59
C MET A 30 5.11 25.90 -10.60
N LEU A 31 6.01 26.62 -9.93
CA LEU A 31 5.62 27.70 -9.00
C LEU A 31 5.01 28.90 -9.72
N HIS A 32 5.39 29.14 -10.97
CA HIS A 32 4.83 30.23 -11.76
C HIS A 32 3.43 29.89 -12.30
N LEU A 33 3.12 28.60 -12.49
CA LEU A 33 1.79 28.17 -12.92
C LEU A 33 0.68 28.53 -11.93
N VAL A 34 1.02 28.78 -10.66
CA VAL A 34 0.06 29.21 -9.63
C VAL A 34 -0.68 30.50 -10.02
N ILE A 35 -0.05 31.38 -10.80
CA ILE A 35 -0.69 32.60 -11.32
C ILE A 35 -1.87 32.25 -12.24
N HIS A 36 -1.77 31.17 -13.01
CA HIS A 36 -2.80 30.75 -13.96
C HIS A 36 -3.93 29.94 -13.31
N LEU A 37 -3.71 29.36 -12.12
CA LEU A 37 -4.71 28.50 -11.46
C LEU A 37 -6.02 29.22 -11.19
N VAL A 38 -5.99 30.52 -10.90
CA VAL A 38 -7.21 31.28 -10.60
C VAL A 38 -8.04 31.50 -11.86
N ALA A 39 -7.41 31.92 -12.96
CA ALA A 39 -8.06 32.03 -14.25
C ALA A 39 -8.62 30.67 -14.70
N GLU A 40 -7.83 29.60 -14.52
CA GLU A 40 -8.25 28.24 -14.82
C GLU A 40 -9.48 27.80 -14.00
N ALA A 41 -9.52 28.12 -12.71
CA ALA A 41 -10.64 27.81 -11.81
C ALA A 41 -11.89 28.66 -12.12
N LYS A 42 -11.73 29.91 -12.56
CA LYS A 42 -12.83 30.76 -13.03
C LYS A 42 -13.48 30.19 -14.28
N ILE A 43 -12.68 29.68 -15.22
CA ILE A 43 -13.17 29.13 -16.50
C ILE A 43 -13.74 27.73 -16.31
N GLY A 44 -12.98 26.83 -15.70
CA GLY A 44 -13.34 25.40 -15.63
C GLY A 44 -13.89 24.94 -14.29
N GLY A 45 -14.16 25.85 -13.36
CA GLY A 45 -14.73 25.52 -12.05
C GLY A 45 -13.77 24.77 -11.13
N PRO A 46 -14.30 24.09 -10.08
CA PRO A 46 -13.50 23.38 -9.11
C PRO A 46 -12.62 22.30 -9.74
N VAL A 47 -11.34 22.32 -9.37
CA VAL A 47 -10.29 21.41 -9.83
C VAL A 47 -10.68 19.93 -9.73
N ARG A 48 -11.48 19.55 -8.73
CA ARG A 48 -11.98 18.17 -8.50
C ARG A 48 -12.63 17.56 -9.75
N TYR A 49 -13.36 18.35 -10.54
CA TYR A 49 -14.07 17.84 -11.71
C TYR A 49 -13.21 17.74 -12.97
N ARG A 50 -11.99 18.28 -12.92
CA ARG A 50 -11.03 18.30 -14.04
C ARG A 50 -9.79 17.46 -13.82
N TRP A 51 -9.62 16.93 -12.61
CA TRP A 51 -8.50 16.06 -12.29
C TRP A 51 -8.61 14.74 -13.04
N MET A 52 -7.61 14.48 -13.89
CA MET A 52 -7.44 13.19 -14.57
C MET A 52 -7.10 12.05 -13.62
N TYR A 53 -6.68 12.35 -12.39
CA TYR A 53 -6.19 11.35 -11.45
C TYR A 53 -7.15 10.17 -11.22
N SER A 54 -8.46 10.42 -11.14
CA SER A 54 -9.47 9.36 -10.99
C SER A 54 -9.55 8.46 -12.23
N ILE A 55 -9.51 9.07 -13.41
CA ILE A 55 -9.51 8.39 -14.71
C ILE A 55 -8.23 7.57 -14.87
N GLU A 56 -7.06 8.16 -14.59
CA GLU A 56 -5.77 7.47 -14.67
C GLU A 56 -5.70 6.27 -13.73
N ARG A 57 -6.21 6.40 -12.49
CA ARG A 57 -6.29 5.30 -11.54
C ARG A 57 -7.19 4.18 -12.07
N TYR A 58 -8.34 4.52 -12.67
CA TYR A 58 -9.23 3.55 -13.27
C TYR A 58 -8.56 2.83 -14.45
N LEU A 59 -7.93 3.57 -15.36
CA LEU A 59 -7.17 3.02 -16.49
C LEU A 59 -6.03 2.12 -16.04
N ARG A 60 -5.34 2.46 -14.95
CA ARG A 60 -4.31 1.59 -14.34
C ARG A 60 -4.91 0.25 -13.91
N THR A 61 -6.10 0.25 -13.30
CA THR A 61 -6.80 -0.99 -12.90
C THR A 61 -7.16 -1.81 -14.13
N LEU A 62 -7.77 -1.20 -15.16
CA LEU A 62 -8.10 -1.91 -16.41
C LEU A 62 -6.87 -2.50 -17.08
N LYS A 63 -5.75 -1.76 -17.09
CA LYS A 63 -4.47 -2.25 -17.62
C LYS A 63 -4.00 -3.52 -16.90
N SER A 64 -4.29 -3.66 -15.61
CA SER A 64 -3.96 -4.88 -14.85
C SER A 64 -4.78 -6.11 -15.26
N TYR A 65 -5.94 -5.91 -15.92
CA TYR A 65 -6.79 -6.99 -16.43
C TYR A 65 -6.33 -7.53 -17.79
N VAL A 66 -5.40 -6.86 -18.48
CA VAL A 66 -4.85 -7.30 -19.76
C VAL A 66 -3.83 -8.42 -19.55
N ARG A 67 -4.32 -9.67 -19.49
CA ARG A 67 -3.54 -10.90 -19.45
C ARG A 67 -3.19 -11.41 -20.85
N ASN A 68 -4.09 -11.22 -21.82
CA ASN A 68 -3.86 -11.51 -23.23
C ASN A 68 -3.76 -10.21 -24.04
N LYS A 69 -2.56 -9.87 -24.53
CA LYS A 69 -2.31 -8.66 -25.32
C LYS A 69 -2.83 -8.76 -26.76
N ALA A 70 -3.09 -9.96 -27.28
CA ALA A 70 -3.65 -10.15 -28.61
C ALA A 70 -5.14 -9.79 -28.70
N LEU A 71 -5.86 -9.83 -27.55
CA LEU A 71 -7.27 -9.49 -27.43
C LEU A 71 -7.51 -8.70 -26.12
N PRO A 72 -7.04 -7.44 -26.05
CA PRO A 72 -7.02 -6.68 -24.81
C PRO A 72 -8.42 -6.39 -24.27
N GLU A 73 -9.40 -6.09 -25.12
CA GLU A 73 -10.78 -5.80 -24.73
C GLU A 73 -11.43 -7.03 -24.07
N GLY A 74 -11.24 -8.21 -24.68
CA GLY A 74 -11.75 -9.47 -24.14
C GLY A 74 -11.07 -9.88 -22.83
N SER A 75 -9.79 -9.53 -22.67
CA SER A 75 -9.07 -9.75 -21.42
C SER A 75 -9.57 -8.81 -20.31
N ILE A 76 -9.82 -7.54 -20.64
CA ILE A 76 -10.35 -6.55 -19.70
C ILE A 76 -11.76 -6.94 -19.25
N SER A 77 -12.66 -7.28 -20.18
CA SER A 77 -14.04 -7.65 -19.85
C SER A 77 -14.10 -8.89 -18.94
N ARG A 78 -13.28 -9.90 -19.22
CA ARG A 78 -13.17 -11.10 -18.37
C ARG A 78 -12.61 -10.79 -16.99
N GLY A 79 -11.56 -9.97 -16.91
CA GLY A 79 -10.97 -9.57 -15.63
C GLY A 79 -11.95 -8.74 -14.78
N TYR A 80 -12.68 -7.82 -15.42
CA TYR A 80 -13.71 -7.02 -14.78
C TYR A 80 -14.85 -7.89 -14.24
N LEU A 81 -15.37 -8.83 -15.05
CA LEU A 81 -16.42 -9.76 -14.63
C LEU A 81 -15.98 -10.59 -13.40
N ALA A 82 -14.75 -11.10 -13.41
CA ALA A 82 -14.21 -11.85 -12.27
C ALA A 82 -14.10 -10.97 -11.01
N ASP A 83 -13.62 -9.73 -11.12
CA ASP A 83 -13.51 -8.79 -9.99
C ASP A 83 -14.88 -8.44 -9.40
N GLU A 84 -15.90 -8.22 -10.24
CA GLU A 84 -17.28 -7.99 -9.81
C GLU A 84 -17.89 -9.22 -9.12
N CYS A 85 -17.72 -10.41 -9.70
CA CYS A 85 -18.21 -11.64 -9.08
C CYS A 85 -17.57 -11.89 -7.72
N LEU A 86 -16.24 -11.71 -7.60
CA LEU A 86 -15.53 -11.86 -6.33
C LEU A 86 -15.96 -10.78 -5.32
N THR A 87 -16.13 -9.55 -5.78
CA THR A 87 -16.65 -8.43 -4.96
C THR A 87 -18.05 -8.75 -4.44
N PHE A 88 -18.93 -9.28 -5.27
CA PHE A 88 -20.27 -9.70 -4.86
C PHE A 88 -20.21 -10.83 -3.82
N CYS A 89 -19.48 -11.91 -4.11
CA CYS A 89 -19.31 -13.03 -3.18
C CYS A 89 -18.71 -12.58 -1.85
N SER A 90 -17.79 -11.62 -1.86
CA SER A 90 -17.12 -11.10 -0.66
C SER A 90 -18.08 -10.50 0.37
N ARG A 91 -19.26 -10.02 -0.07
CA ARG A 91 -20.28 -9.46 0.83
C ARG A 91 -21.04 -10.51 1.65
N TYR A 92 -20.93 -11.79 1.26
CA TYR A 92 -21.61 -12.90 1.91
C TYR A 92 -20.63 -13.85 2.64
N MET A 93 -19.35 -13.48 2.72
CA MET A 93 -18.30 -14.30 3.32
C MET A 93 -17.71 -13.56 4.53
N ASP A 94 -18.17 -13.90 5.73
CA ASP A 94 -17.86 -13.14 6.95
C ASP A 94 -16.46 -13.41 7.53
N ASN A 95 -15.82 -14.53 7.15
CA ASN A 95 -14.54 -14.99 7.74
C ASN A 95 -13.36 -14.99 6.76
N MET A 96 -13.41 -14.17 5.71
CA MET A 96 -12.31 -14.10 4.73
C MET A 96 -11.78 -12.69 4.59
N THR A 97 -10.47 -12.57 4.37
CA THR A 97 -9.86 -11.29 4.00
C THR A 97 -10.22 -10.94 2.57
N THR A 98 -10.85 -9.78 2.39
CA THR A 98 -11.34 -9.23 1.11
C THR A 98 -10.65 -7.90 0.85
N LYS A 99 -10.79 -7.37 -0.36
CA LYS A 99 -10.31 -6.03 -0.71
C LYS A 99 -10.94 -4.92 0.16
N PHE A 100 -12.10 -5.18 0.76
CA PHE A 100 -12.86 -4.19 1.53
C PHE A 100 -12.57 -4.22 3.03
N ASN A 101 -12.22 -5.38 3.59
CA ASN A 101 -11.90 -5.50 5.02
C ASN A 101 -10.39 -5.53 5.31
N ARG A 102 -9.54 -5.69 4.28
CA ARG A 102 -8.11 -5.70 4.48
C ARG A 102 -7.65 -4.32 4.98
N PRO A 103 -6.86 -4.26 6.06
CA PRO A 103 -6.30 -3.01 6.57
C PRO A 103 -5.53 -2.28 5.47
N SER A 104 -5.60 -0.95 5.49
CA SER A 104 -4.95 -0.15 4.46
C SER A 104 -3.43 -0.32 4.53
N ARG A 105 -2.69 -0.01 3.46
CA ARG A 105 -1.22 -0.14 3.49
C ARG A 105 -0.57 0.73 4.57
N ASN A 106 -1.23 1.84 4.91
CA ASN A 106 -0.86 2.75 5.98
C ASN A 106 -2.01 2.75 7.00
N ASP A 107 -2.35 1.59 7.53
CA ASP A 107 -3.38 1.50 8.55
C ASP A 107 -2.85 2.11 9.85
N ASP A 108 -3.46 3.21 10.27
CA ASP A 108 -3.15 3.91 11.52
C ASP A 108 -4.01 3.34 12.67
N ASP A 109 -4.21 2.03 12.70
CA ASP A 109 -5.11 1.29 13.63
C ASP A 109 -4.63 1.30 15.10
N ASP A 110 -3.68 2.18 15.44
CA ASP A 110 -3.40 2.50 16.83
C ASP A 110 -4.49 3.49 17.28
N GLU A 111 -5.23 3.16 18.34
CA GLU A 111 -6.11 4.07 19.09
C GLU A 111 -5.33 5.27 19.63
N VAL A 112 -4.88 6.18 18.77
CA VAL A 112 -4.42 7.49 19.20
C VAL A 112 -5.69 8.29 19.40
N SER A 113 -6.12 8.36 20.67
CA SER A 113 -7.17 9.24 21.18
C SER A 113 -7.06 10.63 20.52
N SER A 114 -7.81 10.84 19.46
CA SER A 114 -7.94 12.13 18.82
C SER A 114 -8.70 13.04 19.77
N THR A 115 -8.05 14.11 20.25
CA THR A 115 -8.67 15.08 21.17
C THR A 115 -9.75 15.93 20.50
N SER A 116 -9.93 15.81 19.18
CA SER A 116 -10.90 16.56 18.40
C SER A 116 -12.30 15.91 18.45
N LYS A 117 -13.30 16.66 18.92
CA LYS A 117 -14.73 16.25 18.93
C LYS A 117 -15.36 16.06 17.55
N LEU A 118 -14.74 16.58 16.49
CA LEU A 118 -15.27 16.53 15.12
C LEU A 118 -14.60 15.40 14.34
N GLU A 119 -15.39 14.48 13.78
CA GLU A 119 -14.91 13.31 13.02
C GLU A 119 -13.95 13.68 11.88
N ILE A 120 -14.17 14.82 11.21
CA ILE A 120 -13.34 15.26 10.08
C ILE A 120 -11.92 15.69 10.46
N PHE A 121 -11.68 15.95 11.75
CA PHE A 121 -10.39 16.41 12.28
C PHE A 121 -9.70 15.35 13.15
N ARG A 122 -10.25 14.14 13.22
CA ARG A 122 -9.52 13.00 13.78
C ARG A 122 -8.34 12.75 12.85
N SER A 123 -7.14 13.18 13.26
CA SER A 123 -5.93 12.99 12.49
C SER A 123 -5.60 11.49 12.40
N THR A 124 -6.04 10.84 11.33
CA THR A 124 -5.61 9.49 10.92
C THR A 124 -4.24 9.61 10.28
N GLY A 125 -3.23 9.88 11.09
CA GLY A 125 -1.85 9.96 10.62
C GLY A 125 -0.90 9.72 11.77
N ARG A 126 -0.10 8.66 11.66
CA ARG A 126 1.00 8.43 12.60
C ARG A 126 2.05 9.54 12.45
N SER A 127 2.29 10.33 13.50
CA SER A 127 3.48 11.18 13.54
C SER A 127 4.72 10.29 13.39
N LEU A 128 5.69 10.68 12.57
CA LEU A 128 7.02 10.05 12.50
C LEU A 128 7.77 10.31 13.82
N GLY A 129 7.32 9.65 14.89
CA GLY A 129 7.83 9.75 16.25
C GLY A 129 8.59 8.50 16.67
N LYS A 130 8.91 8.40 17.96
CA LYS A 130 9.57 7.21 18.53
C LYS A 130 8.69 5.96 18.30
N PRO A 131 9.28 4.82 17.90
CA PRO A 131 8.53 3.58 17.70
C PRO A 131 7.85 3.14 19.00
N THR A 132 6.58 2.78 18.92
CA THR A 132 5.85 2.15 20.03
C THR A 132 6.16 0.65 20.05
N PRO A 133 6.55 0.07 21.19
CA PRO A 133 6.73 -1.37 21.30
C PRO A 133 5.36 -2.05 21.21
N ARG A 134 5.21 -2.98 20.26
CA ARG A 134 4.04 -3.85 20.11
C ARG A 134 4.43 -5.28 20.47
N HIS A 135 3.62 -5.94 21.28
CA HIS A 135 3.76 -7.38 21.53
C HIS A 135 3.15 -8.15 20.35
N LEU A 136 3.92 -9.05 19.76
CA LEU A 136 3.45 -9.96 18.72
C LEU A 136 2.62 -11.07 19.35
N ASN A 137 1.51 -11.45 18.70
CA ASN A 137 0.83 -12.68 19.08
C ASN A 137 1.70 -13.90 18.72
N VAL A 138 1.41 -15.07 19.30
CA VAL A 138 2.19 -16.32 19.08
C VAL A 138 2.30 -16.64 17.59
N GLU A 139 1.18 -16.58 16.86
CA GLU A 139 1.17 -16.83 15.41
C GLU A 139 2.02 -15.81 14.63
N GLU A 140 1.96 -14.53 15.00
CA GLU A 140 2.76 -13.48 14.36
C GLU A 140 4.24 -13.66 14.65
N PHE A 141 4.57 -14.05 15.88
CA PHE A 141 5.93 -14.36 16.30
C PHE A 141 6.50 -15.56 15.52
N GLU A 142 5.74 -16.65 15.42
CA GLU A 142 6.13 -17.83 14.62
C GLU A 142 6.36 -17.46 13.16
N GLN A 143 5.49 -16.64 12.57
CA GLN A 143 5.64 -16.17 11.19
C GLN A 143 6.90 -15.31 11.00
N VAL A 144 7.15 -14.36 11.91
CA VAL A 144 8.35 -13.50 11.86
C VAL A 144 9.61 -14.33 12.08
N HIS A 145 9.57 -15.28 13.01
CA HIS A 145 10.68 -16.18 13.31
C HIS A 145 11.00 -17.06 12.10
N LEU A 146 10.02 -17.74 11.51
CA LEU A 146 10.19 -18.51 10.28
C LEU A 146 10.69 -17.66 9.12
N TYR A 147 10.16 -16.45 8.97
CA TYR A 147 10.62 -15.52 7.94
C TYR A 147 12.10 -15.18 8.12
N ALA A 148 12.54 -14.88 9.35
CA ALA A 148 13.94 -14.60 9.62
C ALA A 148 14.82 -15.80 9.25
N LEU A 149 14.46 -17.01 9.69
CA LEU A 149 15.21 -18.24 9.38
C LEU A 149 15.30 -18.51 7.87
N HIS A 150 14.22 -18.25 7.12
CA HIS A 150 14.17 -18.48 5.67
C HIS A 150 14.94 -17.45 4.84
N ASN A 151 15.21 -16.26 5.39
CA ASN A 151 15.88 -15.16 4.69
C ASN A 151 17.30 -14.92 5.21
N SER A 152 17.83 -15.79 6.08
CA SER A 152 19.23 -15.79 6.50
C SER A 152 20.06 -16.61 5.53
N ASP A 153 21.11 -16.02 4.95
CA ASP A 153 21.98 -16.67 3.97
C ASP A 153 22.66 -17.94 4.55
N GLU A 154 23.04 -17.91 5.82
CA GLU A 154 23.67 -19.02 6.53
C GLU A 154 22.73 -20.21 6.71
N LEU A 155 21.42 -19.98 6.77
CA LEU A 155 20.41 -21.01 7.02
C LEU A 155 19.80 -21.57 5.74
N LEU A 156 20.11 -21.01 4.57
CA LEU A 156 19.59 -21.49 3.28
C LEU A 156 19.98 -22.94 3.00
N GLU A 157 21.16 -23.38 3.43
CA GLU A 157 21.60 -24.78 3.29
C GLU A 157 20.77 -25.71 4.18
N PHE A 158 20.54 -25.33 5.43
CA PHE A 158 19.68 -26.06 6.38
C PHE A 158 18.22 -26.13 5.90
N VAL A 159 17.70 -25.07 5.27
CA VAL A 159 16.37 -25.08 4.64
C VAL A 159 16.29 -26.17 3.57
N LYS A 160 17.31 -26.28 2.72
CA LYS A 160 17.37 -27.30 1.66
C LYS A 160 17.46 -28.71 2.25
N GLU A 161 18.38 -28.92 3.20
CA GLU A 161 18.59 -30.21 3.88
C GLU A 161 17.29 -30.70 4.54
N HIS A 162 16.59 -29.82 5.27
CA HIS A 162 15.33 -30.19 5.92
C HIS A 162 14.22 -30.53 4.92
N LYS A 163 14.12 -29.80 3.79
CA LYS A 163 13.14 -30.12 2.74
C LYS A 163 13.45 -31.44 2.04
N GLU A 164 14.72 -31.71 1.77
CA GLU A 164 15.17 -32.98 1.19
C GLU A 164 14.85 -34.15 2.12
N MET A 165 15.15 -34.04 3.42
CA MET A 165 14.79 -35.05 4.42
C MET A 165 13.27 -35.31 4.46
N LEU A 166 12.46 -34.26 4.46
CA LEU A 166 11.00 -34.39 4.45
C LEU A 166 10.46 -35.00 3.14
N SER A 167 11.13 -34.76 2.00
CA SER A 167 10.78 -35.33 0.70
C SER A 167 11.05 -36.83 0.59
N ILE A 168 12.06 -37.32 1.31
CA ILE A 168 12.38 -38.76 1.38
C ILE A 168 11.30 -39.50 2.18
N VAL A 169 10.78 -38.85 3.23
CA VAL A 169 9.74 -39.43 4.10
C VAL A 169 8.33 -39.30 3.51
N ASN A 170 8.05 -38.27 2.70
CA ASN A 170 6.72 -38.03 2.13
C ASN A 170 6.78 -37.60 0.65
N SER A 171 6.04 -38.28 -0.22
CA SER A 171 6.14 -38.08 -1.67
C SER A 171 5.40 -36.86 -2.23
N THR A 172 4.56 -36.15 -1.45
CA THR A 172 3.78 -35.02 -1.99
C THR A 172 4.38 -33.66 -1.63
N PRO A 173 4.70 -32.78 -2.61
CA PRO A 173 5.34 -31.49 -2.35
C PRO A 173 4.55 -30.56 -1.41
N LYS A 174 3.21 -30.59 -1.46
CA LYS A 174 2.36 -29.80 -0.56
C LYS A 174 2.49 -30.25 0.90
N SER A 175 2.64 -31.55 1.15
CA SER A 175 2.83 -32.07 2.51
C SER A 175 4.19 -31.68 3.09
N VAL A 176 5.23 -31.60 2.24
CA VAL A 176 6.58 -31.19 2.61
C VAL A 176 6.60 -29.74 3.05
N GLU A 177 6.00 -28.82 2.29
CA GLU A 177 5.97 -27.39 2.64
C GLU A 177 5.20 -27.12 3.95
N ILE A 178 4.09 -27.81 4.18
CA ILE A 178 3.30 -27.65 5.41
C ILE A 178 4.12 -28.13 6.61
N ARG A 179 4.75 -29.31 6.52
CA ARG A 179 5.57 -29.86 7.60
C ARG A 179 6.83 -29.04 7.84
N HIS A 180 7.47 -28.59 6.77
CA HIS A 180 8.65 -27.74 6.85
C HIS A 180 8.34 -26.47 7.64
N LYS A 181 7.25 -25.77 7.31
CA LYS A 181 6.83 -24.58 8.07
C LYS A 181 6.56 -24.86 9.55
N ALA A 182 6.01 -26.03 9.87
CA ALA A 182 5.67 -26.38 11.23
C ALA A 182 6.88 -26.82 12.08
N GLN A 183 7.90 -27.45 11.48
CA GLN A 183 8.95 -28.17 12.22
C GLN A 183 10.34 -27.58 12.03
N PHE A 184 10.54 -26.68 11.05
CA PHE A 184 11.88 -26.21 10.69
C PHE A 184 12.58 -25.46 11.82
N ALA A 185 11.88 -24.62 12.57
CA ALA A 185 12.47 -23.87 13.68
C ALA A 185 13.06 -24.80 14.76
N ASP A 186 12.27 -25.77 15.23
CA ASP A 186 12.71 -26.75 16.23
C ASP A 186 13.81 -27.68 15.70
N TRP A 187 13.71 -28.06 14.43
CA TRP A 187 14.70 -28.91 13.77
C TRP A 187 16.05 -28.21 13.65
N VAL A 188 16.08 -26.95 13.22
CA VAL A 188 17.33 -26.16 13.12
C VAL A 188 17.95 -25.99 14.50
N CYS A 189 17.16 -25.65 15.52
CA CYS A 189 17.67 -25.53 16.89
C CYS A 189 18.35 -26.83 17.35
N SER A 190 17.71 -27.98 17.12
CA SER A 190 18.28 -29.28 17.49
C SER A 190 19.56 -29.58 16.70
N ARG A 191 19.52 -29.34 15.37
CA ARG A 191 20.63 -29.60 14.45
C ARG A 191 21.86 -28.74 14.76
N VAL A 192 21.67 -27.49 15.18
CA VAL A 192 22.76 -26.58 15.57
C VAL A 192 23.32 -26.95 16.95
N CYS A 193 22.50 -27.47 17.87
CA CYS A 193 23.00 -27.95 19.16
C CYS A 193 23.82 -29.25 19.06
N ASP A 194 23.60 -30.04 18.01
CA ASP A 194 24.33 -31.30 17.76
C ASP A 194 25.66 -31.10 16.98
N LEU A 195 25.94 -29.88 16.51
CA LEU A 195 27.17 -29.49 15.80
C LEU A 195 28.24 -28.98 16.77
#